data_AF-A0A7L2FU12-F1
#
_entry.id   AF-A0A7L2FU12-F1
#
_cell.length_a   1.000
_cell.length_b   1.000
_cell.length_c   1.000
_cell.angle_alpha   90.00
_cell.angle_beta   90.00
_cell.angle_gamma   90.00
#
_symmetry.space_group_name_H-M   'P 1'
#
loop_
_entity.id
_entity.type
_entity.pdbx_description
1 polymer ?
#
loop_
_entity_poly.entity_id
_entity_poly.type
_entity_poly.pdbx_seq_one_letter_code
_entity_poly.pdbx_strand_id
1 'polypeptide(L)'
;GHLDALLRGLVLGKLGKAGHKATLEEARRRFKEHVEGKHVLSADLRSPVYVTVLKHGDSSTLDTMLKLHKQADMQEEKNRIERVLGAISQPELIQKVLTFALSEEVRPQDTVSVIGGVAGGSKQGRKAAWKFVRDNWEELYNRYQGGFLISRLIKV
;
A
#
# COMPACT_ATOMS: atom_id res chain seq x y z
N GLY A 1 -1.81 -4.84 -26.56
CA GLY A 1 -1.48 -3.41 -26.65
C GLY A 1 -1.51 -2.75 -25.27
N HIS A 2 -1.17 -1.45 -25.19
CA HIS A 2 -1.14 -0.68 -23.93
C HIS A 2 -2.49 -0.69 -23.18
N LEU A 3 -3.61 -0.59 -23.91
CA LEU A 3 -4.96 -0.63 -23.35
C LEU A 3 -5.29 -1.98 -22.69
N ASP A 4 -4.81 -3.09 -23.26
CA ASP A 4 -5.03 -4.43 -22.69
C ASP A 4 -4.29 -4.60 -21.35
N ALA A 5 -3.11 -3.99 -21.22
CA ALA A 5 -2.35 -4.01 -19.96
C ALA A 5 -3.09 -3.24 -18.85
N LEU A 6 -3.65 -2.06 -19.19
CA LEU A 6 -4.45 -1.27 -18.25
C LEU A 6 -5.74 -2.01 -17.84
N LEU A 7 -6.45 -2.60 -18.80
CA LEU A 7 -7.67 -3.37 -18.53
C LEU A 7 -7.37 -4.59 -17.66
N ARG A 8 -6.29 -5.34 -17.97
CA ARG A 8 -5.86 -6.50 -17.18
C ARG A 8 -5.58 -6.10 -15.73
N GLY A 9 -4.82 -5.03 -15.51
CA GLY A 9 -4.53 -4.53 -14.17
C GLY A 9 -5.79 -4.15 -13.40
N LEU A 10 -6.76 -3.50 -14.07
CA LEU A 10 -8.04 -3.13 -13.47
C LEU A 10 -8.86 -4.37 -13.07
N VAL A 11 -9.02 -5.34 -13.98
CA VAL A 11 -9.81 -6.55 -13.74
C VAL A 11 -9.20 -7.38 -12.60
N LEU A 12 -7.89 -7.62 -12.64
CA LEU A 12 -7.18 -8.34 -11.58
C LEU A 12 -7.30 -7.62 -10.23
N GLY A 13 -7.16 -6.30 -10.22
CA GLY A 13 -7.33 -5.50 -9.00
C GLY A 13 -8.74 -5.59 -8.41
N LYS A 14 -9.78 -5.65 -9.25
CA LYS A 14 -11.17 -5.81 -8.79
C LYS A 14 -11.44 -7.22 -8.26
N LEU A 15 -11.02 -8.26 -8.99
CA LEU A 15 -11.16 -9.65 -8.58
C LEU A 15 -10.40 -9.95 -7.28
N GLY A 16 -9.16 -9.44 -7.18
CA GLY A 16 -8.35 -9.55 -5.98
C GLY A 16 -8.99 -8.89 -4.78
N LYS A 17 -9.51 -7.67 -4.93
CA LYS A 17 -10.25 -6.98 -3.84
C LYS A 17 -11.52 -7.71 -3.42
N ALA A 18 -12.20 -8.36 -4.36
CA ALA A 18 -13.39 -9.16 -4.08
C ALA A 18 -13.09 -10.53 -3.46
N GLY A 19 -11.81 -10.94 -3.36
CA GLY A 19 -11.42 -12.24 -2.81
C GLY A 19 -11.70 -13.41 -3.74
N HIS A 20 -11.68 -13.18 -5.06
CA HIS A 20 -11.82 -14.27 -6.03
C HIS A 20 -10.68 -15.29 -5.86
N LYS A 21 -11.03 -16.52 -5.44
CA LYS A 21 -10.07 -17.54 -4.98
C LYS A 21 -8.95 -17.81 -5.98
N ALA A 22 -9.27 -18.08 -7.24
CA ALA A 22 -8.25 -18.39 -8.25
C ALA A 22 -7.28 -17.21 -8.49
N THR A 23 -7.78 -15.97 -8.44
CA THR A 23 -6.93 -14.78 -8.58
C THR A 23 -6.04 -14.59 -7.35
N LEU A 24 -6.55 -14.87 -6.15
CA LEU A 24 -5.78 -14.79 -4.92
C LEU A 24 -4.64 -15.83 -4.89
N GLU A 25 -4.93 -17.08 -5.23
CA GLU A 25 -3.92 -18.15 -5.27
C GLU A 25 -2.83 -17.85 -6.30
N GLU A 26 -3.21 -17.41 -7.50
CA GLU A 26 -2.24 -17.05 -8.54
C GLU A 26 -1.41 -15.81 -8.16
N ALA A 27 -2.03 -14.82 -7.50
CA ALA A 27 -1.31 -13.65 -6.98
C ALA A 27 -0.29 -14.07 -5.90
N ARG A 28 -0.67 -14.96 -4.98
CA ARG A 28 0.24 -15.49 -3.94
C ARG A 28 1.40 -16.26 -4.56
N ARG A 29 1.13 -17.13 -5.53
CA ARG A 29 2.16 -17.90 -6.25
C ARG A 29 3.17 -16.98 -6.93
N ARG A 30 2.69 -16.02 -7.75
CA ARG A 30 3.58 -15.08 -8.46
C ARG A 30 4.31 -14.14 -7.53
N PHE A 31 3.67 -13.69 -6.45
CA PHE A 31 4.32 -12.86 -5.45
C PHE A 31 5.49 -13.60 -4.78
N LYS A 32 5.28 -14.87 -4.40
CA LYS A 32 6.34 -15.71 -3.83
C LYS A 32 7.51 -15.89 -4.81
N GLU A 33 7.24 -16.23 -6.06
CA GLU A 33 8.29 -16.38 -7.09
C GLU A 33 9.05 -15.07 -7.34
N HIS A 34 8.37 -13.93 -7.23
CA HIS A 34 8.99 -12.62 -7.35
C HIS A 34 9.93 -12.31 -6.18
N VAL A 35 9.48 -12.55 -4.95
CA VAL A 35 10.28 -12.34 -3.73
C VAL A 35 11.50 -13.27 -3.69
N GLU A 36 11.35 -14.50 -4.16
CA GLU A 36 12.44 -15.49 -4.25
C GLU A 36 13.40 -15.23 -5.43
N GLY A 37 13.14 -14.23 -6.27
CA GLY A 37 13.96 -13.92 -7.45
C GLY A 37 13.84 -14.95 -8.58
N LYS A 38 12.93 -15.92 -8.48
CA LYS A 38 12.70 -16.96 -9.51
C LYS A 38 12.01 -16.42 -10.75
N HIS A 39 11.05 -15.51 -10.56
CA HIS A 39 10.34 -14.89 -11.66
C HIS A 39 9.95 -13.44 -11.32
N VAL A 40 10.52 -12.47 -12.03
CA VAL A 40 10.24 -11.05 -11.79
C VAL A 40 8.86 -10.67 -12.31
N LEU A 41 8.04 -10.04 -11.48
CA LEU A 41 6.77 -9.47 -11.92
C LEU A 41 7.00 -8.29 -12.86
N SER A 42 6.28 -8.29 -13.98
CA SER A 42 6.19 -7.15 -14.88
C SER A 42 5.55 -5.95 -14.16
N ALA A 43 5.95 -4.74 -14.55
CA ALA A 43 5.54 -3.50 -13.87
C ALA A 43 4.00 -3.31 -13.81
N ASP A 44 3.27 -3.76 -14.83
CA ASP A 44 1.80 -3.71 -14.89
C ASP A 44 1.12 -4.69 -13.90
N LEU A 45 1.79 -5.79 -13.56
CA LEU A 45 1.26 -6.81 -12.66
C LEU A 45 1.63 -6.61 -11.19
N ARG A 46 2.70 -5.88 -10.88
CA ARG A 46 3.15 -5.65 -9.49
C ARG A 46 2.04 -5.08 -8.62
N SER A 47 1.42 -3.97 -9.04
CA SER A 47 0.35 -3.33 -8.26
C SER A 47 -0.86 -4.23 -8.00
N PRO A 48 -1.50 -4.87 -9.00
CA PRO A 48 -2.64 -5.76 -8.73
C PRO A 48 -2.25 -6.98 -7.90
N VAL A 49 -1.06 -7.57 -8.11
CA VAL A 49 -0.58 -8.69 -7.30
C VAL A 49 -0.37 -8.25 -5.84
N TYR A 50 0.37 -7.17 -5.61
CA TYR A 50 0.67 -6.68 -4.26
C TYR A 50 -0.59 -6.30 -3.48
N VAL A 51 -1.53 -5.57 -4.11
CA VAL A 51 -2.82 -5.23 -3.47
C VAL A 51 -3.58 -6.50 -3.08
N THR A 52 -3.59 -7.50 -3.97
CA THR A 52 -4.33 -8.75 -3.73
C THR A 52 -3.72 -9.51 -2.55
N VAL A 53 -2.41 -9.67 -2.50
CA VAL A 53 -1.76 -10.38 -1.38
C VAL A 53 -1.84 -9.61 -0.07
N LEU A 54 -1.72 -8.27 -0.08
CA LEU A 54 -1.84 -7.45 1.13
C LEU A 54 -3.26 -7.39 1.69
N LYS A 55 -4.28 -7.32 0.80
CA LYS A 55 -5.69 -7.25 1.22
C LYS A 55 -6.11 -8.46 2.05
N HIS A 56 -5.56 -9.62 1.69
CA HIS A 56 -5.83 -10.94 2.27
C HIS A 56 -4.61 -11.56 2.95
N GLY A 57 -3.61 -10.73 3.28
CA GLY A 57 -2.35 -11.15 3.86
C GLY A 57 -2.32 -10.90 5.36
N ASP A 58 -1.33 -11.49 6.02
CA ASP A 58 -1.08 -11.39 7.46
C ASP A 58 0.19 -10.57 7.75
N SER A 59 0.69 -10.64 8.99
CA SER A 59 1.93 -9.95 9.37
C SER A 59 3.12 -10.40 8.52
N SER A 60 3.23 -11.68 8.16
CA SER A 60 4.35 -12.17 7.34
C SER A 60 4.33 -11.55 5.95
N THR A 61 3.15 -11.41 5.35
CA THR A 61 2.99 -10.72 4.06
C THR A 61 3.39 -9.24 4.18
N LEU A 62 2.97 -8.56 5.24
CA LEU A 62 3.37 -7.17 5.49
C LEU A 62 4.88 -7.04 5.66
N ASP A 63 5.49 -7.88 6.49
CA ASP A 63 6.94 -7.84 6.77
C ASP A 63 7.75 -8.08 5.49
N THR A 64 7.27 -8.98 4.61
CA THR A 64 7.85 -9.20 3.29
C THR A 64 7.74 -7.96 2.39
N MET A 65 6.59 -7.29 2.36
CA MET A 65 6.40 -6.06 1.58
C MET A 65 7.27 -4.91 2.09
N LEU A 66 7.42 -4.76 3.41
CA LEU A 66 8.31 -3.77 4.00
C LEU A 66 9.78 -4.07 3.69
N LYS A 67 10.17 -5.35 3.67
CA LYS A 67 11.51 -5.76 3.23
C LYS A 67 11.75 -5.39 1.76
N LEU A 68 10.79 -5.68 0.87
CA LEU A 68 10.88 -5.29 -0.54
C LEU A 68 11.01 -3.77 -0.71
N HIS A 69 10.28 -2.98 0.09
CA HIS A 69 10.39 -1.51 0.05
C HIS A 69 11.79 -1.04 0.43
N LYS A 70 12.35 -1.55 1.53
CA LYS A 70 13.70 -1.19 1.97
C LYS A 70 14.78 -1.59 0.98
N GLN A 71 14.61 -2.74 0.30
CA GLN A 71 15.54 -3.26 -0.70
C GLN A 71 15.38 -2.64 -2.09
N ALA A 72 14.30 -1.89 -2.35
CA ALA A 72 14.06 -1.31 -3.66
C ALA A 72 15.03 -0.14 -3.94
N ASP A 73 15.82 -0.25 -5.00
CA ASP A 73 16.69 0.83 -5.45
C ASP A 73 15.91 1.97 -6.12
N MET A 74 14.85 1.62 -6.86
CA MET A 74 14.05 2.57 -7.64
C MET A 74 12.96 3.20 -6.77
N GLN A 75 12.92 4.54 -6.72
CA GLN A 75 11.89 5.26 -6.00
C GLN A 75 10.47 4.96 -6.51
N GLU A 76 10.31 4.65 -7.81
CA GLU A 76 9.01 4.26 -8.35
C GLU A 76 8.46 2.99 -7.69
N GLU A 77 9.32 2.02 -7.39
CA GLU A 77 8.91 0.78 -6.72
C GLU A 77 8.60 1.02 -5.25
N LYS A 78 9.36 1.89 -4.55
CA LYS A 78 9.02 2.33 -3.19
C LYS A 78 7.64 2.96 -3.14
N ASN A 79 7.37 3.92 -4.02
CA ASN A 79 6.08 4.59 -4.14
C ASN A 79 4.95 3.61 -4.48
N ARG A 80 5.24 2.59 -5.32
CA ARG A 80 4.28 1.53 -5.64
C ARG A 80 3.94 0.73 -4.39
N ILE A 81 4.94 0.29 -3.63
CA ILE A 81 4.76 -0.48 -2.39
C ILE A 81 3.99 0.34 -1.36
N GLU A 82 4.40 1.57 -1.09
CA GLU A 82 3.72 2.50 -0.17
C GLU A 82 2.24 2.66 -0.49
N ARG A 83 1.89 2.85 -1.77
CA ARG A 83 0.49 2.96 -2.21
C ARG A 83 -0.34 1.71 -1.94
N VAL A 84 0.25 0.53 -2.07
CA VAL A 84 -0.47 -0.74 -1.88
C VAL A 84 -0.56 -1.17 -0.42
N LEU A 85 0.33 -0.66 0.47
CA LEU A 85 0.24 -0.91 1.92
C LEU A 85 -1.11 -0.48 2.50
N GLY A 86 -1.75 0.55 1.94
CA GLY A 86 -3.10 0.98 2.32
C GLY A 86 -4.20 -0.06 2.07
N ALA A 87 -3.93 -1.13 1.33
CA ALA A 87 -4.88 -2.22 1.10
C ALA A 87 -5.08 -3.12 2.32
N ILE A 88 -4.19 -3.07 3.32
CA ILE A 88 -4.28 -3.88 4.53
C ILE A 88 -5.61 -3.63 5.27
N SER A 89 -6.20 -4.71 5.74
CA SER A 89 -7.53 -4.72 6.36
C SER A 89 -7.51 -5.11 7.85
N GLN A 90 -6.44 -5.79 8.29
CA GLN A 90 -6.30 -6.27 9.67
C GLN A 90 -5.95 -5.12 10.64
N PRO A 91 -6.75 -4.87 11.70
CA PRO A 91 -6.56 -3.74 12.61
C PRO A 91 -5.15 -3.57 13.18
N GLU A 92 -4.56 -4.67 13.63
CA GLU A 92 -3.21 -4.72 14.21
C GLU A 92 -2.11 -4.36 13.19
N LEU A 93 -2.33 -4.68 11.91
CA LEU A 93 -1.39 -4.36 10.85
C LEU A 93 -1.58 -2.95 10.30
N ILE A 94 -2.80 -2.41 10.35
CA ILE A 94 -3.09 -1.03 9.98
C ILE A 94 -2.22 -0.07 10.79
N GLN A 95 -2.10 -0.30 12.10
CA GLN A 95 -1.27 0.56 12.95
C GLN A 95 0.21 0.48 12.56
N LYS A 96 0.73 -0.72 12.26
CA LYS A 96 2.11 -0.89 11.76
C LYS A 96 2.34 -0.11 10.46
N VAL A 97 1.40 -0.15 9.52
CA VAL A 97 1.48 0.60 8.26
C VAL A 97 1.48 2.11 8.50
N LEU A 98 0.63 2.61 9.40
CA LEU A 98 0.57 4.04 9.71
C LEU A 98 1.85 4.53 10.39
N THR A 99 2.40 3.77 11.34
CA THR A 99 3.69 4.08 11.96
C THR A 99 4.83 4.07 10.95
N PHE A 100 4.86 3.07 10.05
CA PHE A 100 5.82 3.03 8.95
C PHE A 100 5.71 4.26 8.04
N ALA A 101 4.48 4.70 7.72
CA ALA A 101 4.24 5.87 6.87
C ALA A 101 4.83 7.18 7.42
N LEU A 102 4.96 7.32 8.75
CA LEU A 102 5.52 8.51 9.39
C LEU A 102 7.03 8.40 9.68
N SER A 103 7.60 7.20 9.54
CA SER A 103 9.03 6.95 9.76
C SER A 103 9.91 7.59 8.67
N GLU A 104 11.21 7.67 8.93
CA GLU A 104 12.21 8.22 7.99
C GLU A 104 12.37 7.37 6.71
N GLU A 105 11.87 6.13 6.71
CA GLU A 105 11.88 5.25 5.53
C GLU A 105 10.96 5.76 4.41
N VAL A 106 9.94 6.55 4.76
CA VAL A 106 8.93 7.09 3.83
C VAL A 106 9.15 8.59 3.68
N ARG A 107 9.23 9.05 2.43
CA ARG A 107 9.40 10.48 2.17
C ARG A 107 8.17 11.25 2.65
N PRO A 108 8.32 12.48 3.21
CA PRO A 108 7.18 13.23 3.74
C PRO A 108 6.02 13.40 2.74
N GLN A 109 6.30 13.62 1.46
CA GLN A 109 5.24 13.74 0.44
C GLN A 109 4.44 12.46 0.20
N ASP A 110 5.04 11.30 0.47
CA ASP A 110 4.44 9.98 0.22
C ASP A 110 3.64 9.48 1.43
N THR A 111 3.98 9.93 2.65
CA THR A 111 3.22 9.67 3.89
C THR A 111 1.72 9.92 3.71
N VAL A 112 1.35 11.05 3.09
CA VAL A 112 -0.06 11.42 2.87
C VAL A 112 -0.78 10.43 1.96
N SER A 113 -0.07 9.86 0.98
CA SER A 113 -0.63 8.84 0.09
C SER A 113 -0.89 7.52 0.82
N VAL A 114 0.00 7.12 1.74
CA VAL A 114 -0.18 5.90 2.54
C VAL A 114 -1.36 6.05 3.50
N ILE A 115 -1.43 7.16 4.24
CA ILE A 115 -2.55 7.46 5.15
C ILE A 115 -3.87 7.50 4.36
N GLY A 116 -3.87 8.15 3.20
CA GLY A 116 -5.02 8.17 2.28
C GLY A 116 -5.45 6.79 1.82
N GLY A 117 -4.49 5.92 1.49
CA GLY A 117 -4.73 4.54 1.12
C GLY A 117 -5.40 3.73 2.24
N VAL A 118 -4.87 3.83 3.47
CA VAL A 118 -5.43 3.16 4.66
C VAL A 118 -6.86 3.64 4.92
N ALA A 119 -7.09 4.95 4.86
CA ALA A 119 -8.41 5.53 5.11
C ALA A 119 -9.46 5.12 4.05
N GLY A 120 -9.04 5.00 2.79
CA GLY A 120 -9.88 4.53 1.69
C GLY A 120 -10.05 3.00 1.62
N GLY A 121 -9.19 2.24 2.28
CA GLY A 121 -9.12 0.77 2.14
C GLY A 121 -10.19 0.00 2.90
N SER A 122 -10.69 0.52 4.02
CA SER A 122 -11.75 -0.09 4.85
C SER A 122 -12.36 0.89 5.85
N LYS A 123 -13.51 0.53 6.44
CA LYS A 123 -14.15 1.31 7.52
C LYS A 123 -13.24 1.41 8.76
N GLN A 124 -12.55 0.32 9.08
CA GLN A 124 -11.59 0.22 10.18
C GLN A 124 -10.36 1.08 9.89
N GLY A 125 -9.81 0.99 8.67
CA GLY A 125 -8.71 1.82 8.19
C GLY A 125 -9.01 3.31 8.28
N ARG A 126 -10.22 3.73 7.90
CA ARG A 126 -10.67 5.13 8.06
C ARG A 126 -10.64 5.60 9.51
N LYS A 127 -11.18 4.81 10.44
CA LYS A 127 -11.16 5.16 11.88
C LYS A 127 -9.74 5.22 12.43
N ALA A 128 -8.88 4.27 12.05
CA ALA A 128 -7.49 4.21 12.48
C ALA A 128 -6.68 5.38 11.92
N ALA A 129 -6.81 5.67 10.63
CA ALA A 129 -6.15 6.82 9.99
C ALA A 129 -6.59 8.15 10.63
N TRP A 130 -7.89 8.34 10.90
CA TRP A 130 -8.37 9.53 11.58
C TRP A 130 -7.80 9.66 13.00
N LYS A 131 -7.79 8.57 13.77
CA LYS A 131 -7.18 8.57 15.10
C LYS A 131 -5.69 8.93 15.01
N PHE A 132 -4.96 8.28 14.10
CA PHE A 132 -3.53 8.50 13.88
C PHE A 132 -3.21 9.95 13.50
N VAL A 133 -3.98 10.56 12.60
CA VAL A 133 -3.79 11.97 12.23
C VAL A 133 -3.98 12.90 13.41
N ARG A 134 -4.99 12.66 14.26
CA ARG A 134 -5.21 13.47 15.47
C ARG A 134 -4.08 13.30 16.48
N ASP A 135 -3.66 12.06 16.72
CA ASP A 135 -2.62 11.75 17.69
C ASP A 135 -1.24 12.31 17.28
N ASN A 136 -0.99 12.47 15.97
CA ASN A 136 0.27 12.97 15.41
C ASN A 136 0.09 14.35 14.74
N TRP A 137 -0.92 15.12 15.14
CA TRP A 137 -1.29 16.35 14.44
C TRP A 137 -0.16 17.37 14.41
N GLU A 138 0.54 17.58 15.54
CA GLU A 138 1.64 18.54 15.61
C GLU A 138 2.75 18.19 14.62
N GLU A 139 3.15 16.92 14.55
CA GLU A 139 4.17 16.45 13.62
C GLU A 139 3.74 16.63 12.17
N LEU A 140 2.51 16.22 11.84
CA LEU A 140 1.96 16.35 10.49
C LEU A 140 1.79 17.82 10.08
N TYR A 141 1.34 18.67 10.99
CA TYR A 141 1.24 20.10 10.77
C TYR A 141 2.62 20.71 10.54
N ASN A 142 3.61 20.38 11.39
CA ASN A 142 4.97 20.90 11.25
C ASN A 142 5.63 20.48 9.93
N ARG A 143 5.40 19.25 9.46
CA ARG A 143 5.91 18.74 8.19
C ARG A 143 5.29 19.40 6.96
N TYR A 144 4.01 19.80 7.02
CA TYR A 144 3.26 20.23 5.82
C TYR A 144 2.71 21.65 5.87
N GLN A 145 2.93 22.39 6.96
CA GLN A 145 2.57 23.81 7.05
C GLN A 145 3.20 24.58 5.88
N GLY A 146 2.41 25.47 5.26
CA GLY A 146 2.83 26.24 4.08
C GLY A 146 2.71 25.51 2.74
N GLY A 147 2.27 24.23 2.70
CA GLY A 147 2.08 23.45 1.47
C GLY A 147 0.66 22.93 1.24
N PHE A 148 0.41 22.32 0.08
CA PHE A 148 -0.91 21.78 -0.29
C PHE A 148 -1.24 20.42 0.35
N LEU A 149 -0.25 19.72 0.90
CA LEU A 149 -0.40 18.34 1.39
C LEU A 149 -1.28 18.23 2.64
N ILE A 150 -1.30 19.26 3.50
CA ILE A 150 -2.19 19.30 4.67
C ILE A 150 -3.65 19.26 4.26
N SER A 151 -4.02 19.95 3.16
CA SER A 151 -5.39 19.95 2.63
C SER A 151 -5.80 18.58 2.09
N ARG A 152 -4.84 17.83 1.55
CA ARG A 152 -5.08 16.47 1.04
C ARG A 152 -5.28 15.48 2.17
N LEU A 153 -4.60 15.67 3.30
CA LEU A 153 -4.78 14.84 4.49
C LEU A 153 -6.18 15.02 5.11
N ILE A 154 -6.68 16.26 5.14
CA ILE A 154 -8.00 16.58 5.72
C ILE A 154 -9.17 16.12 4.83
N LYS A 155 -8.98 16.07 3.50
CA LYS A 155 -10.01 15.66 2.53
C LYS A 155 -10.35 14.17 2.54
N VAL A 156 -9.49 13.34 3.13
CA VAL A 156 -9.54 11.87 3.12
C VAL A 156 -10.55 11.34 4.16
#